data_AF-A0A8C8S4V5-F1
#
_entry.id   AF-A0A8C8S4V5-F1
#
_cell.length_a   1.000
_cell.length_b   1.000
_cell.length_c   1.000
_cell.angle_alpha   90.00
_cell.angle_beta   90.00
_cell.angle_gamma   90.00
#
_symmetry.space_group_name_H-M   'P 1'
#
loop_
_entity.id
_entity.type
_entity.pdbx_description
1 polymer ?
#
loop_
_entity_poly.entity_id
_entity_poly.type
_entity_poly.pdbx_seq_one_letter_code
_entity_poly.pdbx_strand_id
1 'polypeptide(L)'
;MFFSRGLRSLLPLSVRSLIQFNKLNISNTSGTAMGYKQAKVVILHKSLADDFEKFCHANNGPLPLLYRSKPGEWKCPSLSSNSDIRTDCLEYNIYEYGASTGTLRSLKDYSDQLKNMVTFYLGCSFSFEKAVHKVGVPLRNAEQKCNISMYKTSVPCFRVARFSCNLVVAMRPIPEDKLEAVVEATYPLKDSHGAPVHLGDPGLLGIQNLSNPDYGDPVQPQSGNVPVFWACGVTGLEAVSNCKSPLAFTLSPECTFFTNLKNEDATVHYSKEIPKIHFISQNPVHYSIASATAVQKIRDLESLIAIDPGDRGVKHLCCQDELLKACLSLSHAKSVLITTGFPTHFNHEPPEENDGPPGAIAMAAMLQSLEKDVVIVTDQRAMSLNKKIIEDAVQKGILKTPVPVLSYQGGDAESALMFLCEDGTLERPRFNHLIAIERAGMAVDGNYYNARKVNIKHLVDPIDELFLAAHTIPGITTTGIGDGGNELGMGKVKEAVRRHIKNGDVIACDVKADFTIAAGVSNWGGYAVACALYILNTCEIHDRYLRKAVGLPRLSKKAAWASALPSIIKEEKLLKTLIQHGVRSGLTASLEMEVDGLPFYNIHSVMIEKLLAKTLQ
;
A
#
# COMPACT_ATOMS: atom_id res chain seq x y z
N MET A 1 -40.37 -10.65 -19.31
CA MET A 1 -39.19 -11.54 -19.41
C MET A 1 -38.47 -11.53 -20.77
N PHE A 2 -39.09 -11.08 -21.88
CA PHE A 2 -38.44 -11.00 -23.21
C PHE A 2 -37.65 -9.70 -23.49
N PHE A 3 -37.95 -8.59 -22.82
CA PHE A 3 -37.30 -7.29 -23.09
C PHE A 3 -35.85 -7.18 -22.59
N SER A 4 -35.50 -7.78 -21.44
CA SER A 4 -34.17 -7.61 -20.84
C SER A 4 -33.04 -8.37 -21.57
N ARG A 5 -33.35 -9.49 -22.26
CA ARG A 5 -32.38 -10.17 -23.12
C ARG A 5 -32.09 -9.40 -24.41
N GLY A 6 -33.08 -8.68 -24.96
CA GLY A 6 -32.91 -7.89 -26.18
C GLY A 6 -32.04 -6.64 -26.00
N LEU A 7 -32.13 -5.96 -24.86
CA LEU A 7 -31.36 -4.74 -24.56
C LEU A 7 -29.84 -4.99 -24.43
N ARG A 8 -29.45 -6.19 -23.99
CA ARG A 8 -28.03 -6.58 -23.84
C ARG A 8 -27.25 -6.53 -25.15
N SER A 9 -27.88 -6.94 -26.25
CA SER A 9 -27.26 -7.05 -27.58
C SER A 9 -27.50 -5.85 -28.49
N LEU A 10 -28.20 -4.80 -28.01
CA LEU A 10 -28.44 -3.62 -28.83
C LEU A 10 -27.15 -2.89 -29.13
N LEU A 11 -27.05 -2.38 -30.36
CA LEU A 11 -26.00 -1.46 -30.73
C LEU A 11 -26.18 -0.14 -29.96
N PRO A 12 -25.09 0.54 -29.54
CA PRO A 12 -25.14 1.81 -28.84
C PRO A 12 -26.03 2.86 -29.51
N LEU A 13 -25.98 2.93 -30.85
CA LEU A 13 -26.83 3.83 -31.63
C LEU A 13 -28.32 3.54 -31.42
N SER A 14 -28.72 2.27 -31.47
CA SER A 14 -30.10 1.86 -31.26
C SER A 14 -30.60 2.23 -29.86
N VAL A 15 -29.74 2.07 -28.85
CA VAL A 15 -30.06 2.45 -27.47
C VAL A 15 -30.27 3.96 -27.37
N ARG A 16 -29.33 4.77 -27.87
CA ARG A 16 -29.46 6.24 -27.86
C ARG A 16 -30.71 6.69 -28.61
N SER A 17 -31.01 6.11 -29.77
CA SER A 17 -32.26 6.41 -30.49
C SER A 17 -33.51 6.06 -29.70
N LEU A 18 -33.56 4.92 -29.02
CA LEU A 18 -34.68 4.55 -28.16
C LEU A 18 -34.86 5.52 -26.97
N ILE A 19 -33.76 6.04 -26.42
CA ILE A 19 -33.76 7.10 -25.39
C ILE A 19 -34.35 8.38 -25.97
N GLN A 20 -33.84 8.85 -27.12
CA GLN A 20 -34.31 10.07 -27.79
C GLN A 20 -35.83 10.05 -28.06
N PHE A 21 -36.37 8.89 -28.42
CA PHE A 21 -37.81 8.72 -28.69
C PHE A 21 -38.65 8.39 -27.44
N ASN A 22 -38.07 8.41 -26.23
CA ASN A 22 -38.73 7.99 -24.98
C ASN A 22 -39.36 6.58 -25.05
N LYS A 23 -38.74 5.68 -25.82
CA LYS A 23 -39.21 4.30 -26.03
C LYS A 23 -38.52 3.28 -25.12
N LEU A 24 -37.62 3.74 -24.26
CA LEU A 24 -36.91 2.94 -23.27
C LEU A 24 -37.49 3.21 -21.88
N ASN A 25 -38.16 2.22 -21.30
CA ASN A 25 -38.72 2.30 -19.95
C ASN A 25 -37.81 1.54 -18.96
N ILE A 26 -36.61 2.08 -18.72
CA ILE A 26 -35.63 1.55 -17.76
C ILE A 26 -35.15 2.68 -16.84
N SER A 27 -34.91 2.37 -15.58
CA SER A 27 -34.40 3.32 -14.58
C SER A 27 -32.87 3.30 -14.43
N ASN A 28 -32.18 2.32 -15.01
CA ASN A 28 -30.72 2.23 -15.01
C ASN A 28 -30.22 1.69 -16.34
N THR A 29 -28.97 2.00 -16.69
CA THR A 29 -28.33 1.54 -17.94
C THR A 29 -27.62 0.20 -17.80
N SER A 30 -27.77 -0.48 -16.65
CA SER A 30 -26.96 -1.65 -16.33
C SER A 30 -27.24 -2.84 -17.26
N GLY A 31 -26.18 -3.47 -17.75
CA GLY A 31 -26.26 -4.60 -18.66
C GLY A 31 -26.82 -4.29 -20.06
N THR A 32 -26.93 -3.02 -20.45
CA THR A 32 -27.38 -2.62 -21.81
C THR A 32 -26.19 -2.43 -22.75
N ALA A 33 -26.34 -2.75 -24.04
CA ALA A 33 -25.28 -2.64 -25.07
C ALA A 33 -23.93 -3.25 -24.63
N MET A 34 -23.96 -4.49 -24.17
CA MET A 34 -22.78 -5.21 -23.70
C MET A 34 -21.72 -5.31 -24.79
N GLY A 35 -20.45 -5.13 -24.41
CA GLY A 35 -19.30 -5.15 -25.34
C GLY A 35 -18.84 -3.78 -25.83
N TYR A 36 -19.57 -2.72 -25.51
CA TYR A 36 -19.19 -1.33 -25.80
C TYR A 36 -18.78 -0.57 -24.54
N LYS A 37 -17.86 0.39 -24.70
CA LYS A 37 -17.47 1.31 -23.64
C LYS A 37 -18.65 2.23 -23.32
N GLN A 38 -18.82 2.52 -22.04
CA GLN A 38 -19.79 3.48 -21.56
C GLN A 38 -19.07 4.56 -20.76
N ALA A 39 -19.66 5.75 -20.71
CA ALA A 39 -19.06 6.89 -20.04
C ALA A 39 -20.00 7.50 -19.01
N LYS A 40 -19.44 7.97 -17.90
CA LYS A 40 -20.04 9.02 -17.09
C LYS A 40 -19.81 10.35 -17.78
N VAL A 41 -20.72 11.30 -17.56
CA VAL A 41 -20.62 12.64 -18.16
C VAL A 41 -20.64 13.69 -17.08
N VAL A 42 -19.74 14.67 -17.23
CA VAL A 42 -19.71 15.92 -16.46
C VAL A 42 -19.71 17.08 -17.44
N ILE A 43 -20.60 18.05 -17.24
CA ILE A 43 -20.72 19.25 -18.07
C ILE A 43 -20.53 20.47 -17.18
N LEU A 44 -19.53 21.27 -17.50
CA LEU A 44 -19.10 22.43 -16.71
C LEU A 44 -18.91 23.65 -17.60
N HIS A 45 -19.04 24.84 -17.02
CA HIS A 45 -18.69 26.08 -17.73
C HIS A 45 -17.22 26.06 -18.17
N LYS A 46 -16.93 26.60 -19.36
CA LYS A 46 -15.59 26.59 -19.98
C LYS A 46 -14.47 27.15 -19.10
N SER A 47 -14.80 28.08 -18.19
CA SER A 47 -13.84 28.65 -17.24
C SER A 47 -13.31 27.65 -16.22
N LEU A 48 -13.96 26.51 -16.04
CA LEU A 48 -13.54 25.44 -15.12
C LEU A 48 -12.90 24.25 -15.86
N ALA A 49 -12.91 24.27 -17.20
CA ALA A 49 -12.63 23.09 -17.99
C ALA A 49 -11.16 22.63 -17.87
N ASP A 50 -10.20 23.55 -17.94
CA ASP A 50 -8.77 23.20 -17.88
C ASP A 50 -8.39 22.66 -16.49
N ASP A 51 -8.97 23.24 -15.42
CA ASP A 51 -8.75 22.76 -14.06
C ASP A 51 -9.38 21.39 -13.83
N PHE A 52 -10.56 21.13 -14.40
CA PHE A 52 -11.20 19.83 -14.31
C PHE A 52 -10.46 18.74 -15.10
N GLU A 53 -9.92 19.07 -16.28
CA GLU A 53 -9.08 18.15 -17.05
C GLU A 53 -7.81 17.76 -16.28
N LYS A 54 -7.11 18.75 -15.70
CA LYS A 54 -5.97 18.50 -14.81
C LYS A 54 -6.36 17.66 -13.59
N PHE A 55 -7.53 17.92 -13.00
CA PHE A 55 -8.07 17.13 -11.89
C PHE A 55 -8.33 15.67 -12.31
N CYS A 56 -8.87 15.42 -13.51
CA CYS A 56 -9.07 14.08 -14.03
C CYS A 56 -7.74 13.36 -14.26
N HIS A 57 -6.75 14.01 -14.87
CA HIS A 57 -5.42 13.41 -15.05
C HIS A 57 -4.70 13.11 -13.74
N ALA A 58 -4.83 14.00 -12.75
CA ALA A 58 -4.28 13.77 -11.42
C ALA A 58 -5.02 12.67 -10.65
N ASN A 59 -6.24 12.31 -11.04
CA ASN A 59 -7.08 11.30 -10.38
C ASN A 59 -7.60 10.28 -11.40
N ASN A 60 -6.71 9.75 -12.24
CA ASN A 60 -7.09 8.94 -13.40
C ASN A 60 -7.75 7.60 -13.06
N GLY A 61 -7.57 7.08 -11.83
CA GLY A 61 -8.25 5.87 -11.35
C GLY A 61 -9.77 6.04 -11.35
N PRO A 62 -10.32 6.96 -10.55
CA PRO A 62 -11.75 7.24 -10.58
C PRO A 62 -12.22 8.01 -11.83
N LEU A 63 -11.37 8.83 -12.45
CA LEU A 63 -11.75 9.76 -13.52
C LEU A 63 -10.94 9.53 -14.82
N PRO A 64 -11.02 8.33 -15.44
CA PRO A 64 -10.33 8.08 -16.70
C PRO A 64 -10.97 8.93 -17.82
N LEU A 65 -10.30 9.99 -18.25
CA LEU A 65 -10.83 10.90 -19.27
C LEU A 65 -10.75 10.27 -20.67
N LEU A 66 -11.91 10.01 -21.28
CA LEU A 66 -12.01 9.47 -22.64
C LEU A 66 -12.10 10.57 -23.71
N TYR A 67 -12.83 11.65 -23.41
CA TYR A 67 -13.00 12.77 -24.33
C TYR A 67 -13.36 14.05 -23.59
N ARG A 68 -12.80 15.17 -24.07
CA ARG A 68 -13.13 16.55 -23.70
C ARG A 68 -13.68 17.24 -24.94
N SER A 69 -14.90 17.77 -24.87
CA SER A 69 -15.49 18.52 -25.99
C SER A 69 -14.87 19.92 -26.12
N LYS A 70 -15.05 20.55 -27.27
CA LYS A 70 -14.90 22.02 -27.37
C LYS A 70 -16.05 22.71 -26.62
N PRO A 71 -15.89 23.97 -26.17
CA PRO A 71 -17.00 24.75 -25.64
C PRO A 71 -18.15 24.84 -26.64
N GLY A 72 -19.38 24.54 -26.19
CA GLY A 72 -20.57 24.57 -27.05
C GLY A 72 -20.73 23.37 -27.99
N GLU A 73 -19.80 22.42 -27.99
CA GLU A 73 -19.89 21.22 -28.80
C GLU A 73 -20.78 20.17 -28.13
N TRP A 74 -21.89 19.81 -28.79
CA TRP A 74 -22.83 18.79 -28.28
C TRP A 74 -22.51 17.37 -28.76
N LYS A 75 -21.61 17.24 -29.72
CA LYS A 75 -21.20 15.96 -30.33
C LYS A 75 -19.91 15.45 -29.67
N CYS A 76 -19.68 14.15 -29.73
CA CYS A 76 -18.40 13.53 -29.34
C CYS A 76 -17.92 12.59 -30.46
N PRO A 77 -17.51 13.12 -31.62
CA PRO A 77 -17.28 12.31 -32.81
C PRO A 77 -16.25 11.18 -32.62
N SER A 78 -15.28 11.36 -31.71
CA SER A 78 -14.30 10.33 -31.32
C SER A 78 -14.91 9.13 -30.58
N LEU A 79 -16.01 9.33 -29.85
CA LEU A 79 -16.71 8.29 -29.09
C LEU A 79 -17.96 7.79 -29.81
N SER A 80 -18.65 8.67 -30.55
CA SER A 80 -19.86 8.36 -31.32
C SER A 80 -20.13 9.44 -32.37
N SER A 81 -20.10 9.05 -33.65
CA SER A 81 -20.28 9.95 -34.80
C SER A 81 -21.64 10.67 -34.86
N ASN A 82 -22.71 10.07 -34.31
CA ASN A 82 -24.08 10.58 -34.36
C ASN A 82 -24.63 10.95 -32.97
N SER A 83 -23.78 11.32 -32.02
CA SER A 83 -24.22 11.66 -30.66
C SER A 83 -24.77 13.08 -30.54
N ASP A 84 -25.76 13.27 -29.69
CA ASP A 84 -26.16 14.57 -29.14
C ASP A 84 -26.30 14.49 -27.61
N ILE A 85 -25.35 15.07 -26.88
CA ILE A 85 -25.36 15.00 -25.41
C ILE A 85 -26.58 15.64 -24.77
N ARG A 86 -27.42 16.36 -25.50
CA ARG A 86 -28.64 16.96 -24.94
C ARG A 86 -29.78 15.97 -24.80
N THR A 87 -29.76 14.85 -25.52
CA THR A 87 -30.90 13.92 -25.60
C THR A 87 -30.53 12.44 -25.52
N ASP A 88 -29.24 12.12 -25.58
CA ASP A 88 -28.79 10.74 -25.75
C ASP A 88 -28.64 9.96 -24.43
N CYS A 89 -28.89 10.59 -23.29
CA CYS A 89 -28.84 9.97 -21.98
C CYS A 89 -30.23 9.92 -21.35
N LEU A 90 -30.48 8.89 -20.53
CA LEU A 90 -31.78 8.68 -19.88
C LEU A 90 -32.16 9.82 -18.93
N GLU A 91 -31.20 10.27 -18.13
CA GLU A 91 -31.44 11.26 -17.09
C GLU A 91 -30.15 11.99 -16.72
N TYR A 92 -30.28 13.29 -16.51
CA TYR A 92 -29.23 14.20 -16.07
C TYR A 92 -29.61 14.79 -14.72
N ASN A 93 -28.61 15.01 -13.87
CA ASN A 93 -28.72 15.80 -12.65
C ASN A 93 -28.27 17.23 -12.91
N ILE A 94 -29.04 18.20 -12.43
CA ILE A 94 -28.67 19.62 -12.40
C ILE A 94 -27.98 19.90 -11.07
N TYR A 95 -26.88 20.64 -11.14
CA TYR A 95 -26.21 21.20 -9.97
C TYR A 95 -26.11 22.72 -10.09
N GLU A 96 -26.58 23.42 -9.06
CA GLU A 96 -26.46 24.87 -8.92
C GLU A 96 -25.73 25.19 -7.62
N TYR A 97 -24.59 25.87 -7.73
CA TYR A 97 -23.71 26.19 -6.60
C TYR A 97 -23.33 24.98 -5.74
N GLY A 98 -23.29 23.79 -6.36
CA GLY A 98 -22.92 22.53 -5.72
C GLY A 98 -24.10 21.72 -5.15
N ALA A 99 -25.31 22.29 -5.08
CA ALA A 99 -26.50 21.56 -4.67
C ALA A 99 -27.18 20.91 -5.88
N SER A 100 -27.63 19.66 -5.73
CA SER A 100 -28.47 19.04 -6.77
C SER A 100 -29.88 19.64 -6.70
N THR A 101 -30.33 20.28 -7.77
CA THR A 101 -31.62 21.02 -7.80
C THR A 101 -32.72 20.29 -8.58
N GLY A 102 -32.39 19.16 -9.21
CA GLY A 102 -33.37 18.30 -9.86
C GLY A 102 -32.78 17.41 -10.94
N THR A 103 -33.66 16.62 -11.55
CA THR A 103 -33.36 15.71 -12.67
C THR A 103 -34.09 16.14 -13.93
N LEU A 104 -33.53 15.85 -15.09
CA LEU A 104 -34.16 16.09 -16.40
C LEU A 104 -33.80 15.01 -17.40
N ARG A 105 -34.64 14.82 -18.42
CA ARG A 105 -34.40 13.84 -19.50
C ARG A 105 -33.80 14.44 -20.77
N SER A 106 -33.76 15.77 -20.88
CA SER A 106 -33.23 16.47 -22.05
C SER A 106 -32.68 17.85 -21.68
N LEU A 107 -31.44 18.16 -22.10
CA LEU A 107 -30.79 19.45 -21.91
C LEU A 107 -31.15 20.48 -22.99
N LYS A 108 -32.16 20.23 -23.85
CA LYS A 108 -32.55 21.16 -24.91
C LYS A 108 -32.91 22.55 -24.40
N ASP A 109 -33.57 22.64 -23.25
CA ASP A 109 -33.96 23.91 -22.62
C ASP A 109 -32.75 24.71 -22.09
N TYR A 110 -31.58 24.08 -22.01
CA TYR A 110 -30.31 24.69 -21.61
C TYR A 110 -29.37 24.96 -22.81
N SER A 111 -29.87 24.91 -24.04
CA SER A 111 -29.03 25.02 -25.25
C SER A 111 -28.20 26.32 -25.31
N ASP A 112 -28.71 27.43 -24.78
CA ASP A 112 -27.98 28.70 -24.73
C ASP A 112 -26.83 28.67 -23.70
N GLN A 113 -27.08 28.13 -22.51
CA GLN A 113 -26.08 27.94 -21.46
C GLN A 113 -24.98 26.99 -21.96
N LEU A 114 -25.37 25.92 -22.66
CA LEU A 114 -24.45 24.92 -23.19
C LEU A 114 -23.43 25.48 -24.19
N LYS A 115 -23.71 26.61 -24.87
CA LYS A 115 -22.74 27.29 -25.76
C LYS A 115 -21.42 27.64 -25.07
N ASN A 116 -21.46 27.86 -23.75
CA ASN A 116 -20.29 28.17 -22.93
C ASN A 116 -19.86 27.00 -22.04
N MET A 117 -20.38 25.79 -22.27
CA MET A 117 -20.04 24.62 -21.48
C MET A 117 -19.19 23.61 -22.25
N VAL A 118 -18.42 22.85 -21.49
CA VAL A 118 -17.54 21.77 -21.95
C VAL A 118 -18.05 20.47 -21.35
N THR A 119 -18.15 19.44 -22.18
CA THR A 119 -18.58 18.10 -21.81
C THR A 119 -17.37 17.18 -21.67
N PHE A 120 -17.26 16.51 -20.53
CA PHE A 120 -16.24 15.52 -20.23
C PHE A 120 -16.87 14.13 -20.18
N TYR A 121 -16.32 13.20 -20.96
CA TYR A 121 -16.71 11.80 -20.98
C TYR A 121 -15.67 11.00 -20.22
N LEU A 122 -16.08 10.42 -19.09
CA LEU A 122 -15.22 9.69 -18.18
C LEU A 122 -15.54 8.20 -18.30
N GLY A 123 -14.52 7.37 -18.49
CA GLY A 123 -14.69 5.93 -18.67
C GLY A 123 -15.38 5.28 -17.47
N CYS A 124 -16.25 4.31 -17.77
CA CYS A 124 -17.08 3.61 -16.79
C CYS A 124 -16.97 2.08 -16.94
N SER A 125 -17.33 1.37 -15.88
CA SER A 125 -17.00 -0.02 -15.58
C SER A 125 -17.73 -1.12 -16.38
N PHE A 126 -18.29 -0.91 -17.56
CA PHE A 126 -18.99 -2.02 -18.24
C PHE A 126 -18.05 -3.06 -18.90
N SER A 127 -16.81 -2.69 -19.24
CA SER A 127 -15.77 -3.64 -19.66
C SER A 127 -15.35 -4.59 -18.53
N PHE A 128 -15.50 -4.14 -17.28
CA PHE A 128 -15.14 -4.87 -16.07
C PHE A 128 -15.96 -6.15 -15.89
N GLU A 129 -17.29 -6.09 -15.99
CA GLU A 129 -18.14 -7.26 -15.71
C GLU A 129 -17.86 -8.42 -16.67
N LYS A 130 -17.60 -8.13 -17.95
CA LYS A 130 -17.19 -9.15 -18.94
C LYS A 130 -15.86 -9.79 -18.56
N ALA A 131 -14.87 -9.01 -18.13
CA ALA A 131 -13.56 -9.52 -17.73
C ALA A 131 -13.65 -10.41 -16.48
N VAL A 132 -14.40 -9.96 -15.46
CA VAL A 132 -14.62 -10.68 -14.21
C VAL A 132 -15.40 -11.98 -14.45
N HIS A 133 -16.45 -11.94 -15.28
CA HIS A 133 -17.22 -13.14 -15.61
C HIS A 133 -16.39 -14.17 -16.38
N LYS A 134 -15.52 -13.73 -17.30
CA LYS A 134 -14.64 -14.63 -18.10
C LYS A 134 -13.69 -15.46 -17.23
N VAL A 135 -13.28 -14.95 -16.07
CA VAL A 135 -12.42 -15.67 -15.12
C VAL A 135 -13.22 -16.44 -14.04
N GLY A 136 -14.54 -16.55 -14.21
CA GLY A 136 -15.39 -17.35 -13.34
C GLY A 136 -15.64 -16.74 -11.95
N VAL A 137 -15.46 -15.42 -11.81
CA VAL A 137 -15.75 -14.72 -10.56
C VAL A 137 -17.26 -14.37 -10.52
N PRO A 138 -17.98 -14.70 -9.44
CA PRO A 138 -19.40 -14.38 -9.31
C PRO A 138 -19.63 -12.88 -9.12
N LEU A 139 -20.65 -12.34 -9.78
CA LEU A 139 -21.09 -10.95 -9.61
C LEU A 139 -22.33 -10.92 -8.69
N ARG A 140 -22.09 -10.82 -7.37
CA ARG A 140 -23.16 -10.96 -6.36
C ARG A 140 -24.32 -9.98 -6.51
N ASN A 141 -24.03 -8.73 -6.88
CA ASN A 141 -25.07 -7.74 -7.14
C ASN A 141 -25.98 -8.16 -8.30
N ALA A 142 -25.43 -8.77 -9.35
CA ALA A 142 -26.21 -9.29 -10.48
C ALA A 142 -27.04 -10.52 -10.09
N GLU A 143 -26.49 -11.42 -9.27
CA GLU A 143 -27.22 -12.57 -8.70
C GLU A 143 -28.41 -12.12 -7.82
N GLN A 144 -28.20 -11.07 -7.03
CA GLN A 144 -29.19 -10.49 -6.10
C GLN A 144 -30.13 -9.47 -6.76
N LYS A 145 -29.92 -9.15 -8.06
CA LYS A 145 -30.68 -8.17 -8.83
C LYS A 145 -30.72 -6.77 -8.20
N CYS A 146 -29.60 -6.35 -7.62
CA CYS A 146 -29.43 -5.04 -7.02
C CYS A 146 -28.29 -4.25 -7.69
N ASN A 147 -28.28 -2.94 -7.47
CA ASN A 147 -27.19 -2.09 -7.93
C ASN A 147 -25.91 -2.38 -7.13
N ILE A 148 -24.77 -2.01 -7.71
CA ILE A 148 -23.48 -2.17 -7.04
C ILE A 148 -23.37 -1.22 -5.83
N SER A 149 -22.91 -1.72 -4.69
CA SER A 149 -22.65 -0.89 -3.51
C SER A 149 -21.46 0.03 -3.74
N MET A 150 -21.66 1.33 -3.51
CA MET A 150 -20.61 2.34 -3.63
C MET A 150 -20.49 3.16 -2.34
N TYR A 151 -19.26 3.50 -1.97
CA TYR A 151 -18.94 4.12 -0.68
C TYR A 151 -18.02 5.32 -0.86
N LYS A 152 -18.30 6.40 -0.13
CA LYS A 152 -17.39 7.51 0.09
C LYS A 152 -16.31 7.05 1.07
N THR A 153 -15.05 7.21 0.67
CA THR A 153 -13.92 6.85 1.52
C THR A 153 -13.41 8.04 2.33
N SER A 154 -12.48 7.81 3.24
CA SER A 154 -11.64 8.85 3.86
C SER A 154 -10.44 9.24 2.99
N VAL A 155 -10.25 8.61 1.82
CA VAL A 155 -9.09 8.84 0.94
C VAL A 155 -9.35 10.08 0.08
N PRO A 156 -8.58 11.18 0.25
CA PRO A 156 -8.77 12.39 -0.54
C PRO A 156 -8.26 12.22 -1.97
N CYS A 157 -8.99 12.73 -2.95
CA CYS A 157 -8.45 12.94 -4.29
C CYS A 157 -7.40 14.06 -4.30
N PHE A 158 -6.47 13.98 -5.24
CA PHE A 158 -5.49 15.04 -5.45
C PHE A 158 -6.18 16.34 -5.89
N ARG A 159 -6.04 17.37 -5.06
CA ARG A 159 -6.70 18.66 -5.27
C ARG A 159 -6.12 19.40 -6.47
N VAL A 160 -7.00 19.98 -7.29
CA VAL A 160 -6.61 20.91 -8.36
C VAL A 160 -7.55 22.11 -8.33
N ALA A 161 -6.97 23.30 -8.10
CA ALA A 161 -7.73 24.55 -7.97
C ALA A 161 -8.91 24.42 -6.97
N ARG A 162 -10.14 24.49 -7.48
CA ARG A 162 -11.39 24.35 -6.69
C ARG A 162 -11.96 22.93 -6.63
N PHE A 163 -11.37 21.98 -7.35
CA PHE A 163 -11.80 20.59 -7.33
C PHE A 163 -11.12 19.84 -6.19
N SER A 164 -11.92 19.39 -5.23
CA SER A 164 -11.52 18.56 -4.11
C SER A 164 -12.70 17.70 -3.65
N CYS A 165 -12.49 16.40 -3.50
CA CYS A 165 -13.47 15.46 -2.94
C CYS A 165 -12.72 14.23 -2.42
N ASN A 166 -13.43 13.36 -1.71
CA ASN A 166 -12.90 12.04 -1.38
C ASN A 166 -13.21 11.06 -2.52
N LEU A 167 -12.33 10.07 -2.65
CA LEU A 167 -12.51 8.96 -3.56
C LEU A 167 -13.80 8.20 -3.22
N VAL A 168 -14.62 7.93 -4.24
CA VAL A 168 -15.73 6.99 -4.14
C VAL A 168 -15.28 5.66 -4.74
N VAL A 169 -15.59 4.56 -4.06
CA VAL A 169 -15.25 3.21 -4.49
C VAL A 169 -16.48 2.35 -4.68
N ALA A 170 -16.45 1.45 -5.66
CA ALA A 170 -17.42 0.37 -5.81
C ALA A 170 -16.85 -0.90 -5.17
N MET A 171 -17.63 -1.56 -4.31
CA MET A 171 -17.22 -2.76 -3.59
C MET A 171 -17.86 -4.00 -4.20
N ARG A 172 -17.07 -5.06 -4.40
CA ARG A 172 -17.58 -6.39 -4.72
C ARG A 172 -17.04 -7.42 -3.74
N PRO A 173 -17.88 -8.31 -3.19
CA PRO A 173 -17.41 -9.46 -2.43
C PRO A 173 -16.90 -10.54 -3.40
N ILE A 174 -15.63 -10.90 -3.29
CA ILE A 174 -14.93 -11.85 -4.18
C ILE A 174 -14.48 -13.06 -3.37
N PRO A 175 -14.72 -14.31 -3.83
CA PRO A 175 -14.14 -15.50 -3.20
C PRO A 175 -12.61 -15.40 -3.11
N GLU A 176 -12.04 -15.78 -1.96
CA GLU A 176 -10.59 -15.64 -1.71
C GLU A 176 -9.74 -16.33 -2.79
N ASP A 177 -10.14 -17.53 -3.24
CA ASP A 177 -9.48 -18.33 -4.28
C ASP A 177 -9.53 -17.68 -5.68
N LYS A 178 -10.31 -16.60 -5.86
CA LYS A 178 -10.47 -15.88 -7.13
C LYS A 178 -9.84 -14.50 -7.12
N LEU A 179 -9.21 -14.07 -6.02
CA LEU A 179 -8.60 -12.74 -5.91
C LEU A 179 -7.54 -12.52 -6.99
N GLU A 180 -6.61 -13.45 -7.18
CA GLU A 180 -5.54 -13.29 -8.18
C GLU A 180 -6.10 -13.17 -9.59
N ALA A 181 -7.03 -14.05 -9.95
CA ALA A 181 -7.69 -14.04 -11.25
C ALA A 181 -8.45 -12.74 -11.53
N VAL A 182 -9.18 -12.18 -10.56
CA VAL A 182 -9.93 -10.93 -10.75
C VAL A 182 -8.99 -9.72 -10.89
N VAL A 183 -7.87 -9.70 -10.16
CA VAL A 183 -6.89 -8.61 -10.27
C VAL A 183 -6.18 -8.65 -11.61
N GLU A 184 -5.70 -9.82 -12.04
CA GLU A 184 -5.04 -9.99 -13.34
C GLU A 184 -5.99 -9.64 -14.50
N ALA A 185 -7.27 -10.02 -14.41
CA ALA A 185 -8.27 -9.71 -15.44
C ALA A 185 -8.62 -8.22 -15.53
N THR A 186 -8.58 -7.49 -14.42
CA THR A 186 -9.04 -6.09 -14.35
C THR A 186 -7.91 -5.08 -14.48
N TYR A 187 -6.67 -5.47 -14.15
CA TYR A 187 -5.49 -4.60 -14.24
C TYR A 187 -5.27 -3.94 -15.63
N PRO A 188 -5.44 -4.64 -16.77
CA PRO A 188 -5.24 -4.04 -18.10
C PRO A 188 -6.28 -2.96 -18.47
N LEU A 189 -7.41 -2.88 -17.76
CA LEU A 189 -8.56 -2.04 -18.12
C LEU A 189 -8.38 -0.57 -17.67
N LYS A 190 -7.28 0.08 -18.04
CA LYS A 190 -6.92 1.45 -17.59
C LYS A 190 -8.00 2.51 -17.91
N ASP A 191 -8.73 2.33 -19.00
CA ASP A 191 -9.83 3.22 -19.42
C ASP A 191 -11.16 3.00 -18.66
N SER A 192 -11.20 2.07 -17.69
CA SER A 192 -12.42 1.66 -16.99
C SER A 192 -12.13 1.33 -15.52
N HIS A 193 -11.45 2.26 -14.84
CA HIS A 193 -10.97 2.18 -13.46
C HIS A 193 -9.81 1.22 -13.21
N GLY A 194 -9.69 0.13 -13.97
CA GLY A 194 -8.53 -0.78 -13.96
C GLY A 194 -8.44 -1.70 -12.73
N ALA A 195 -7.23 -1.90 -12.22
CA ALA A 195 -6.99 -2.73 -11.03
C ALA A 195 -7.68 -2.17 -9.77
N PRO A 196 -8.04 -3.04 -8.81
CA PRO A 196 -8.61 -2.60 -7.54
C PRO A 196 -7.67 -1.65 -6.79
N VAL A 197 -8.27 -0.85 -5.92
CA VAL A 197 -7.59 0.11 -5.07
C VAL A 197 -7.42 -0.40 -3.64
N HIS A 198 -8.20 -1.40 -3.23
CA HIS A 198 -8.11 -2.01 -1.90
C HIS A 198 -8.70 -3.41 -1.87
N LEU A 199 -8.11 -4.29 -1.06
CA LEU A 199 -8.53 -5.67 -0.81
C LEU A 199 -8.48 -5.92 0.69
N GLY A 200 -9.59 -6.41 1.24
CA GLY A 200 -9.72 -6.67 2.68
C GLY A 200 -10.50 -5.56 3.37
N ASP A 201 -10.16 -5.30 4.62
CA ASP A 201 -11.02 -4.59 5.57
C ASP A 201 -11.44 -3.17 5.11
N PRO A 202 -12.74 -2.85 5.16
CA PRO A 202 -13.29 -1.56 4.72
C PRO A 202 -12.85 -0.38 5.61
N GLY A 203 -12.52 -0.63 6.88
CA GLY A 203 -12.09 0.39 7.84
C GLY A 203 -10.79 1.08 7.42
N LEU A 204 -9.92 0.38 6.69
CA LEU A 204 -8.70 0.96 6.08
C LEU A 204 -8.99 2.01 4.99
N LEU A 205 -10.23 2.06 4.48
CA LEU A 205 -10.74 3.12 3.60
C LEU A 205 -11.65 4.12 4.33
N GLY A 206 -11.79 4.01 5.66
CA GLY A 206 -12.73 4.80 6.45
C GLY A 206 -14.19 4.36 6.33
N ILE A 207 -14.47 3.19 5.76
CA ILE A 207 -15.84 2.67 5.60
C ILE A 207 -16.20 1.83 6.82
N GLN A 208 -17.15 2.31 7.63
CA GLN A 208 -17.53 1.68 8.90
C GLN A 208 -18.54 0.55 8.76
N ASN A 209 -19.44 0.61 7.76
CA ASN A 209 -20.54 -0.35 7.61
C ASN A 209 -20.87 -0.64 6.14
N LEU A 210 -20.57 -1.85 5.69
CA LEU A 210 -20.88 -2.33 4.33
C LEU A 210 -22.38 -2.60 4.10
N SER A 211 -23.23 -2.52 5.12
CA SER A 211 -24.69 -2.67 4.95
C SER A 211 -25.38 -1.35 4.58
N ASN A 212 -24.66 -0.22 4.62
CA ASN A 212 -25.20 1.10 4.36
C ASN A 212 -24.34 1.84 3.31
N PRO A 213 -24.47 1.50 2.02
CA PRO A 213 -23.72 2.20 0.96
C PRO A 213 -24.21 3.64 0.78
N ASP A 214 -23.29 4.53 0.41
CA ASP A 214 -23.63 5.93 0.07
C ASP A 214 -24.39 6.02 -1.26
N TYR A 215 -24.17 5.07 -2.17
CA TYR A 215 -24.92 4.94 -3.42
C TYR A 215 -25.14 3.48 -3.81
N GLY A 216 -26.23 3.24 -4.53
CA GLY A 216 -26.65 1.90 -4.93
C GLY A 216 -27.28 1.14 -3.77
N ASP A 217 -27.24 -0.19 -3.87
CA ASP A 217 -27.93 -1.08 -2.94
C ASP A 217 -26.92 -1.89 -2.12
N PRO A 218 -27.25 -2.31 -0.89
CA PRO A 218 -26.42 -3.22 -0.12
C PRO A 218 -26.33 -4.60 -0.80
N VAL A 219 -25.12 -5.14 -0.91
CA VAL A 219 -24.85 -6.47 -1.49
C VAL A 219 -24.42 -7.43 -0.39
N GLN A 220 -25.15 -8.54 -0.22
CA GLN A 220 -24.82 -9.53 0.80
C GLN A 220 -23.64 -10.41 0.36
N PRO A 221 -22.54 -10.50 1.14
CA PRO A 221 -21.43 -11.40 0.85
C PRO A 221 -21.78 -12.86 1.18
N GLN A 222 -21.06 -13.81 0.59
CA GLN A 222 -21.03 -15.20 1.07
C GLN A 222 -19.84 -15.44 1.99
N SER A 223 -19.91 -16.49 2.81
CA SER A 223 -18.77 -16.91 3.64
C SER A 223 -17.52 -17.14 2.78
N GLY A 224 -16.36 -16.72 3.28
CA GLY A 224 -15.09 -16.77 2.54
C GLY A 224 -14.94 -15.74 1.41
N ASN A 225 -15.86 -14.78 1.29
CA ASN A 225 -15.68 -13.66 0.35
C ASN A 225 -14.92 -12.53 1.03
N VAL A 226 -13.92 -12.00 0.32
CA VAL A 226 -13.15 -10.82 0.68
C VAL A 226 -13.76 -9.61 -0.02
N PRO A 227 -14.04 -8.50 0.69
CA PRO A 227 -14.46 -7.26 0.04
C PRO A 227 -13.31 -6.65 -0.76
N VAL A 228 -13.57 -6.38 -2.04
CA VAL A 228 -12.60 -5.78 -2.97
C VAL A 228 -13.18 -4.50 -3.54
N PHE A 229 -12.37 -3.45 -3.58
CA PHE A 229 -12.80 -2.09 -3.91
C PHE A 229 -12.12 -1.58 -5.17
N TRP A 230 -12.89 -1.01 -6.08
CA TRP A 230 -12.42 -0.32 -7.27
C TRP A 230 -12.78 1.15 -7.21
N ALA A 231 -11.92 2.02 -7.74
CA ALA A 231 -12.27 3.42 -7.94
C ALA A 231 -13.53 3.54 -8.78
N CYS A 232 -14.38 4.52 -8.47
CA CYS A 232 -15.68 4.69 -9.11
C CYS A 232 -15.84 6.09 -9.71
N GLY A 233 -16.43 6.17 -10.91
CA GLY A 233 -16.72 7.42 -11.61
C GLY A 233 -17.71 8.34 -10.89
N VAL A 234 -18.43 7.85 -9.86
CA VAL A 234 -19.25 8.69 -8.96
C VAL A 234 -18.39 9.73 -8.22
N THR A 235 -17.08 9.52 -8.09
CA THR A 235 -16.13 10.54 -7.63
C THR A 235 -16.25 11.85 -8.44
N GLY A 236 -16.60 11.78 -9.72
CA GLY A 236 -16.83 12.95 -10.56
C GLY A 236 -18.06 13.75 -10.13
N LEU A 237 -19.10 13.09 -9.62
CA LEU A 237 -20.29 13.75 -9.06
C LEU A 237 -19.93 14.55 -7.80
N GLU A 238 -19.13 13.94 -6.92
CA GLU A 238 -18.63 14.61 -5.70
C GLU A 238 -17.75 15.81 -6.04
N ALA A 239 -16.90 15.69 -7.07
CA ALA A 239 -16.08 16.81 -7.55
C ALA A 239 -16.94 17.98 -8.07
N VAL A 240 -18.05 17.69 -8.78
CA VAL A 240 -18.99 18.71 -9.26
C VAL A 240 -19.71 19.38 -8.09
N SER A 241 -20.23 18.59 -7.14
CA SER A 241 -20.88 19.08 -5.92
C SER A 241 -19.96 20.03 -5.15
N ASN A 242 -18.67 19.71 -5.04
CA ASN A 242 -17.74 20.49 -4.24
C ASN A 242 -17.16 21.72 -4.95
N CYS A 243 -17.14 21.74 -6.29
CA CYS A 243 -16.58 22.89 -7.03
C CYS A 243 -17.48 24.13 -7.02
N LYS A 244 -18.75 23.98 -6.59
CA LYS A 244 -19.75 25.05 -6.47
C LYS A 244 -19.89 25.89 -7.73
N SER A 245 -19.85 25.23 -8.90
CA SER A 245 -20.13 25.90 -10.18
C SER A 245 -21.54 26.49 -10.14
N PRO A 246 -21.79 27.70 -10.69
CA PRO A 246 -23.14 28.26 -10.76
C PRO A 246 -24.14 27.34 -11.46
N LEU A 247 -23.67 26.61 -12.47
CA LEU A 247 -24.43 25.58 -13.16
C LEU A 247 -23.48 24.48 -13.61
N ALA A 248 -23.89 23.23 -13.42
CA ALA A 248 -23.23 22.04 -13.92
C ALA A 248 -24.27 20.95 -14.17
N PHE A 249 -23.92 19.99 -15.03
CA PHE A 249 -24.75 18.81 -15.27
C PHE A 249 -23.91 17.55 -15.16
N THR A 250 -24.53 16.49 -14.66
CA THR A 250 -23.97 15.14 -14.73
C THR A 250 -25.05 14.16 -15.17
N LEU A 251 -24.70 12.89 -15.39
CA LEU A 251 -25.71 11.85 -15.44
C LEU A 251 -26.11 11.43 -14.02
N SER A 252 -27.35 10.94 -13.87
CA SER A 252 -27.77 10.26 -12.64
C SER A 252 -26.80 9.10 -12.31
N PRO A 253 -26.58 8.75 -11.03
CA PRO A 253 -25.61 7.73 -10.61
C PRO A 253 -25.77 6.37 -11.29
N GLU A 254 -26.98 5.99 -11.68
CA GLU A 254 -27.32 4.71 -12.33
C GLU A 254 -27.31 4.79 -13.87
N CYS A 255 -27.06 5.98 -14.43
CA CYS A 255 -27.10 6.25 -15.88
C CYS A 255 -25.69 6.42 -16.47
N THR A 256 -25.55 6.06 -17.75
CA THR A 256 -24.31 6.18 -18.52
C THR A 256 -24.60 6.61 -19.96
N PHE A 257 -23.61 7.20 -20.62
CA PHE A 257 -23.62 7.47 -22.05
C PHE A 257 -23.03 6.26 -22.80
N PHE A 258 -23.74 5.77 -23.81
CA PHE A 258 -23.28 4.64 -24.63
C PHE A 258 -22.39 5.13 -25.76
N THR A 259 -21.14 4.64 -25.83
CA THR A 259 -20.20 4.98 -26.92
C THR A 259 -20.24 3.92 -28.01
N ASN A 260 -19.72 4.23 -29.21
CA ASN A 260 -19.52 3.25 -30.28
C ASN A 260 -18.18 2.49 -30.16
N LEU A 261 -17.34 2.83 -29.17
CA LEU A 261 -16.06 2.16 -28.94
C LEU A 261 -16.30 0.76 -28.37
N LYS A 262 -15.69 -0.27 -28.95
CA LYS A 262 -15.76 -1.62 -28.37
C LYS A 262 -14.82 -1.71 -27.16
N ASN A 263 -15.16 -2.59 -26.23
CA ASN A 263 -14.28 -2.91 -25.10
C ASN A 263 -12.96 -3.55 -25.55
N GLU A 264 -12.94 -4.21 -26.72
CA GLU A 264 -11.77 -4.85 -27.31
C GLU A 264 -10.85 -3.86 -28.05
N ASP A 265 -11.36 -2.69 -28.44
CA ASP A 265 -10.57 -1.59 -29.01
C ASP A 265 -9.90 -0.73 -27.92
N ALA A 266 -10.07 -1.08 -26.64
CA ALA A 266 -9.22 -0.54 -25.60
C ALA A 266 -7.78 -0.90 -25.98
N THR A 267 -6.88 0.08 -25.99
CA THR A 267 -5.45 -0.18 -25.98
C THR A 267 -5.19 -1.09 -24.78
N VAL A 268 -5.15 -2.40 -25.01
CA VAL A 268 -4.59 -3.35 -24.07
C VAL A 268 -3.12 -2.96 -24.03
N HIS A 269 -2.80 -2.07 -23.10
CA HIS A 269 -1.43 -1.83 -22.72
C HIS A 269 -0.98 -3.15 -22.12
N TYR A 270 -0.40 -4.01 -22.95
CA TYR A 270 0.33 -5.19 -22.52
C TYR A 270 1.50 -4.69 -21.68
N SER A 271 1.20 -4.39 -20.41
CA SER A 271 2.22 -4.27 -19.39
C SER A 271 2.87 -5.65 -19.31
N LYS A 272 4.19 -5.71 -19.47
CA LYS A 272 4.95 -6.95 -19.25
C LYS A 272 4.83 -7.44 -17.79
N GLU A 273 4.37 -6.57 -16.90
CA GLU A 273 4.25 -6.82 -15.48
C GLU A 273 2.89 -7.44 -15.13
N ILE A 274 2.95 -8.57 -14.43
CA ILE A 274 1.78 -9.30 -13.93
C ILE A 274 1.56 -8.92 -12.46
N PRO A 275 0.38 -8.43 -12.05
CA PRO A 275 0.11 -8.14 -10.64
C PRO A 275 0.01 -9.42 -9.81
N LYS A 276 0.61 -9.42 -8.62
CA LYS A 276 0.57 -10.50 -7.62
C LYS A 276 0.04 -9.99 -6.30
N ILE A 277 -0.86 -10.77 -5.70
CA ILE A 277 -1.55 -10.43 -4.45
C ILE A 277 -0.87 -11.17 -3.30
N HIS A 278 -0.69 -10.48 -2.19
CA HIS A 278 -0.12 -11.06 -0.97
C HIS A 278 -0.96 -10.66 0.23
N PHE A 279 -1.34 -11.65 1.03
CA PHE A 279 -1.94 -11.44 2.34
C PHE A 279 -0.86 -10.94 3.31
N ILE A 280 -1.12 -9.81 3.99
CA ILE A 280 -0.14 -9.14 4.85
C ILE A 280 -0.65 -8.88 6.28
N SER A 281 -1.95 -9.01 6.56
CA SER A 281 -2.43 -8.96 7.95
C SER A 281 -3.78 -9.63 8.08
N GLN A 282 -4.02 -10.25 9.25
CA GLN A 282 -5.30 -10.82 9.65
C GLN A 282 -6.14 -9.86 10.49
N ASN A 283 -5.51 -8.90 11.19
CA ASN A 283 -6.18 -7.99 12.11
C ASN A 283 -5.76 -6.52 11.86
N PRO A 284 -6.45 -5.79 10.98
CA PRO A 284 -7.56 -6.26 10.15
C PRO A 284 -7.07 -7.08 8.94
N VAL A 285 -7.97 -7.80 8.28
CA VAL A 285 -7.67 -8.52 7.03
C VAL A 285 -7.17 -7.53 5.98
N HIS A 286 -5.95 -7.70 5.49
CA HIS A 286 -5.34 -6.78 4.55
C HIS A 286 -4.47 -7.51 3.53
N TYR A 287 -4.67 -7.19 2.26
CA TYR A 287 -3.84 -7.67 1.16
C TYR A 287 -3.12 -6.50 0.48
N SER A 288 -1.94 -6.78 -0.07
CA SER A 288 -1.21 -5.87 -0.94
C SER A 288 -0.96 -6.46 -2.31
N ILE A 289 -0.59 -5.59 -3.26
CA ILE A 289 -0.32 -5.97 -4.65
C ILE A 289 1.05 -5.41 -5.03
N ALA A 290 1.88 -6.25 -5.66
CA ALA A 290 3.10 -5.83 -6.33
C ALA A 290 3.20 -6.52 -7.70
N SER A 291 4.17 -6.14 -8.52
CA SER A 291 4.39 -6.84 -9.78
C SER A 291 5.21 -8.11 -9.59
N ALA A 292 5.01 -9.11 -10.45
CA ALA A 292 5.76 -10.37 -10.42
C ALA A 292 7.28 -10.15 -10.47
N THR A 293 7.75 -9.17 -11.25
CA THR A 293 9.18 -8.80 -11.28
C THR A 293 9.66 -8.26 -9.94
N ALA A 294 8.91 -7.35 -9.31
CA ALA A 294 9.26 -6.80 -8.00
C ALA A 294 9.29 -7.89 -6.93
N VAL A 295 8.30 -8.78 -6.93
CA VAL A 295 8.21 -9.95 -6.04
C VAL A 295 9.44 -10.84 -6.21
N GLN A 296 9.83 -11.16 -7.45
CA GLN A 296 11.00 -11.99 -7.70
C GLN A 296 12.30 -11.34 -7.23
N LYS A 297 12.48 -10.04 -7.49
CA LYS A 297 13.67 -9.32 -6.99
C LYS A 297 13.78 -9.36 -5.47
N ILE A 298 12.66 -9.22 -4.75
CA ILE A 298 12.66 -9.28 -3.28
C ILE A 298 12.97 -10.69 -2.78
N ARG A 299 12.46 -11.74 -3.44
CA ARG A 299 12.83 -13.14 -3.15
C ARG A 299 14.32 -13.42 -3.39
N ASP A 300 14.89 -12.83 -4.43
CA ASP A 300 16.34 -12.89 -4.67
C ASP A 300 17.12 -12.23 -3.52
N LEU A 301 16.66 -11.07 -3.01
CA LEU A 301 17.27 -10.42 -1.84
C LEU A 301 17.17 -11.31 -0.58
N GLU A 302 16.00 -11.91 -0.33
CA GLU A 302 15.77 -12.83 0.79
C GLU A 302 16.73 -14.04 0.72
N SER A 303 16.94 -14.57 -0.49
CA SER A 303 17.87 -15.68 -0.72
C SER A 303 19.34 -15.27 -0.51
N LEU A 304 19.70 -14.03 -0.84
CA LEU A 304 21.06 -13.52 -0.63
C LEU A 304 21.39 -13.34 0.85
N ILE A 305 20.47 -12.78 1.63
CA ILE A 305 20.71 -12.55 3.07
C ILE A 305 20.67 -13.84 3.88
N ALA A 306 20.08 -14.92 3.35
CA ALA A 306 20.06 -16.24 3.97
C ALA A 306 21.40 -16.99 3.89
N ILE A 307 22.41 -16.44 3.18
CA ILE A 307 23.77 -16.99 3.19
C ILE A 307 24.32 -16.91 4.61
N ASP A 308 24.83 -18.01 5.14
CA ASP A 308 25.30 -18.14 6.53
C ASP A 308 26.79 -18.53 6.55
N PRO A 309 27.72 -17.57 6.41
CA PRO A 309 29.15 -17.86 6.43
C PRO A 309 29.63 -18.38 7.80
N GLY A 310 28.87 -18.11 8.86
CA GLY A 310 29.17 -18.58 10.21
C GLY A 310 28.74 -20.04 10.47
N ASP A 311 28.05 -20.68 9.51
CA ASP A 311 27.48 -22.03 9.62
C ASP A 311 26.70 -22.23 10.93
N ARG A 312 25.94 -21.21 11.34
CA ARG A 312 25.17 -21.19 12.58
C ARG A 312 23.90 -22.02 12.49
N GLY A 313 23.45 -22.34 11.27
CA GLY A 313 22.21 -23.06 11.00
C GLY A 313 21.06 -22.16 10.57
N VAL A 314 21.35 -20.90 10.20
CA VAL A 314 20.34 -19.88 9.85
C VAL A 314 19.44 -20.32 8.70
N LYS A 315 19.98 -21.07 7.74
CA LYS A 315 19.23 -21.62 6.61
C LYS A 315 17.97 -22.40 7.03
N HIS A 316 17.98 -23.00 8.23
CA HIS A 316 16.84 -23.74 8.78
C HIS A 316 15.78 -22.84 9.42
N LEU A 317 16.12 -21.58 9.67
CA LEU A 317 15.22 -20.55 10.21
C LEU A 317 14.51 -19.78 9.10
N CYS A 318 15.06 -19.78 7.88
CA CYS A 318 14.51 -19.06 6.74
C CYS A 318 13.12 -19.58 6.36
N CYS A 319 12.12 -18.69 6.39
CA CYS A 319 10.79 -18.91 5.85
C CYS A 319 10.63 -18.08 4.57
N GLN A 320 9.97 -18.66 3.56
CA GLN A 320 9.77 -17.99 2.27
C GLN A 320 8.81 -16.80 2.40
N ASP A 321 9.13 -15.71 1.68
CA ASP A 321 8.32 -14.49 1.54
C ASP A 321 8.16 -13.67 2.83
N GLU A 322 8.94 -13.92 3.87
CA GLU A 322 8.89 -13.12 5.10
C GLU A 322 9.39 -11.68 4.85
N LEU A 323 10.50 -11.51 4.12
CA LEU A 323 11.00 -10.20 3.69
C LEU A 323 9.97 -9.48 2.81
N LEU A 324 9.35 -10.21 1.88
CA LEU A 324 8.34 -9.66 0.97
C LEU A 324 7.12 -9.15 1.74
N LYS A 325 6.53 -9.98 2.59
CA LYS A 325 5.32 -9.62 3.35
C LYS A 325 5.60 -8.50 4.35
N ALA A 326 6.75 -8.53 5.03
CA ALA A 326 7.19 -7.45 5.92
C ALA A 326 7.29 -6.12 5.16
N CYS A 327 7.97 -6.09 4.00
CA CYS A 327 8.15 -4.87 3.22
C CYS A 327 6.85 -4.38 2.58
N LEU A 328 5.95 -5.28 2.17
CA LEU A 328 4.61 -4.91 1.72
C LEU A 328 3.82 -4.27 2.87
N SER A 329 3.83 -4.84 4.08
CA SER A 329 3.17 -4.24 5.24
C SER A 329 3.75 -2.86 5.59
N LEU A 330 5.09 -2.78 5.68
CA LEU A 330 5.82 -1.54 5.93
C LEU A 330 5.51 -0.46 4.89
N SER A 331 5.25 -0.84 3.64
CA SER A 331 4.90 0.11 2.58
C SER A 331 3.58 0.84 2.87
N HIS A 332 2.62 0.20 3.55
CA HIS A 332 1.36 0.82 3.99
C HIS A 332 1.47 1.58 5.32
N ALA A 333 2.46 1.26 6.16
CA ALA A 333 2.65 1.91 7.46
C ALA A 333 2.94 3.41 7.32
N LYS A 334 2.32 4.26 8.14
CA LYS A 334 2.65 5.69 8.22
C LYS A 334 3.83 5.93 9.17
N SER A 335 3.81 5.22 10.29
CA SER A 335 4.76 5.35 11.40
C SER A 335 5.37 4.00 11.77
N VAL A 336 6.68 3.99 12.01
CA VAL A 336 7.47 2.78 12.25
C VAL A 336 8.34 2.96 13.50
N LEU A 337 8.24 1.99 14.40
CA LEU A 337 9.15 1.82 15.53
C LEU A 337 10.24 0.85 15.11
N ILE A 338 11.51 1.21 15.31
CA ILE A 338 12.65 0.31 15.12
C ILE A 338 13.33 0.11 16.48
N THR A 339 13.58 -1.14 16.88
CA THR A 339 14.36 -1.46 18.06
C THR A 339 15.54 -2.34 17.70
N THR A 340 16.69 -2.05 18.31
CA THR A 340 17.94 -2.76 18.11
C THR A 340 18.80 -2.62 19.36
N GLY A 341 19.70 -3.58 19.57
CA GLY A 341 20.65 -3.59 20.66
C GLY A 341 20.70 -4.95 21.32
N PHE A 342 21.89 -5.55 21.26
CA PHE A 342 22.19 -6.83 21.87
C PHE A 342 23.43 -6.71 22.77
N PRO A 343 23.26 -6.79 24.11
CA PRO A 343 24.39 -6.80 25.02
C PRO A 343 25.09 -8.17 25.03
N THR A 344 26.27 -8.28 24.42
CA THR A 344 27.06 -9.52 24.42
C THR A 344 28.32 -9.48 25.28
N HIS A 345 28.83 -8.27 25.57
CA HIS A 345 30.13 -8.07 26.22
C HIS A 345 30.03 -7.31 27.54
N PHE A 346 29.47 -7.95 28.56
CA PHE A 346 29.21 -7.34 29.88
C PHE A 346 30.44 -6.85 30.66
N ASN A 347 31.66 -7.16 30.24
CA ASN A 347 32.90 -6.63 30.81
C ASN A 347 33.41 -5.36 30.09
N HIS A 348 32.67 -4.88 29.09
CA HIS A 348 32.98 -3.68 28.31
C HIS A 348 31.86 -2.65 28.44
N GLU A 349 32.22 -1.39 28.27
CA GLU A 349 31.28 -0.27 28.21
C GLU A 349 31.53 0.49 26.90
N PRO A 350 30.54 0.53 25.97
CA PRO A 350 29.25 -0.17 26.01
C PRO A 350 29.35 -1.71 25.88
N PRO A 351 28.41 -2.49 26.46
CA PRO A 351 28.30 -3.94 26.24
C PRO A 351 27.59 -4.33 24.94
N GLU A 352 27.00 -3.37 24.23
CA GLU A 352 26.34 -3.55 22.94
C GLU A 352 27.29 -4.05 21.86
N GLU A 353 26.77 -4.88 20.96
CA GLU A 353 27.47 -5.27 19.74
C GLU A 353 27.11 -4.44 18.50
N ASN A 354 27.87 -4.67 17.43
CA ASN A 354 27.79 -3.93 16.18
C ASN A 354 26.89 -4.58 15.12
N ASP A 355 26.32 -5.77 15.37
CA ASP A 355 25.20 -6.27 14.57
C ASP A 355 23.88 -5.68 15.06
N GLY A 356 23.02 -5.27 14.13
CA GLY A 356 21.76 -4.56 14.39
C GLY A 356 21.77 -3.06 14.06
N PRO A 357 22.58 -2.23 14.74
CA PRO A 357 22.52 -0.77 14.55
C PRO A 357 22.74 -0.31 13.10
N PRO A 358 23.68 -0.88 12.32
CA PRO A 358 23.79 -0.54 10.90
C PRO A 358 22.54 -0.84 10.06
N GLY A 359 21.95 -2.02 10.23
CA GLY A 359 20.70 -2.39 9.56
C GLY A 359 19.53 -1.50 9.98
N ALA A 360 19.42 -1.17 11.27
CA ALA A 360 18.41 -0.24 11.79
C ALA A 360 18.52 1.15 11.16
N ILE A 361 19.74 1.69 11.04
CA ILE A 361 19.99 3.01 10.45
C ILE A 361 19.75 3.00 8.94
N ALA A 362 20.09 1.92 8.23
CA ALA A 362 19.77 1.77 6.81
C ALA A 362 18.26 1.76 6.55
N MET A 363 17.49 1.03 7.37
CA MET A 363 16.03 1.05 7.31
C MET A 363 15.47 2.45 7.63
N ALA A 364 15.96 3.11 8.69
CA ALA A 364 15.54 4.45 9.04
C ALA A 364 15.80 5.46 7.92
N ALA A 365 16.95 5.40 7.25
CA ALA A 365 17.28 6.26 6.11
C ALA A 365 16.29 6.06 4.95
N MET A 366 15.98 4.81 4.60
CA MET A 366 15.01 4.50 3.54
C MET A 366 13.61 4.96 3.92
N LEU A 367 13.13 4.64 5.12
CA LEU A 367 11.80 5.02 5.62
C LEU A 367 11.63 6.55 5.69
N GLN A 368 12.65 7.30 6.14
CA GLN A 368 12.65 8.78 6.07
C GLN A 368 12.54 9.29 4.62
N SER A 369 13.25 8.67 3.67
CA SER A 369 13.16 9.04 2.25
C SER A 369 11.78 8.78 1.64
N LEU A 370 11.02 7.86 2.25
CA LEU A 370 9.64 7.52 1.92
C LEU A 370 8.62 8.37 2.68
N GLU A 371 9.07 9.38 3.44
CA GLU A 371 8.25 10.31 4.23
C GLU A 371 7.41 9.60 5.31
N LYS A 372 7.98 8.56 5.93
CA LYS A 372 7.40 7.86 7.08
C LYS A 372 7.94 8.42 8.39
N ASP A 373 7.12 8.41 9.42
CA ASP A 373 7.52 8.76 10.78
C ASP A 373 8.30 7.59 11.37
N VAL A 374 9.56 7.80 11.77
CA VAL A 374 10.44 6.72 12.27
C VAL A 374 10.91 7.08 13.66
N VAL A 375 10.83 6.14 14.58
CA VAL A 375 11.34 6.29 15.96
C VAL A 375 12.19 5.07 16.29
N ILE A 376 13.34 5.29 16.93
CA ILE A 376 14.17 4.22 17.49
C ILE A 376 13.85 4.04 18.96
N VAL A 377 13.58 2.81 19.39
CA VAL A 377 13.37 2.44 20.80
C VAL A 377 14.50 1.53 21.25
N THR A 378 15.18 1.90 22.33
CA THR A 378 16.33 1.19 22.87
C THR A 378 16.27 1.12 24.40
N ASP A 379 17.17 0.36 25.02
CA ASP A 379 17.28 0.30 26.47
C ASP A 379 17.61 1.68 27.05
N GLN A 380 17.06 2.01 28.20
CA GLN A 380 17.34 3.24 28.94
C GLN A 380 18.85 3.42 29.15
N ARG A 381 19.58 2.34 29.43
CA ARG A 381 21.04 2.34 29.57
C ARG A 381 21.76 2.74 28.26
N ALA A 382 21.22 2.34 27.11
CA ALA A 382 21.82 2.56 25.80
C ALA A 382 21.38 3.88 25.13
N MET A 383 20.49 4.66 25.77
CA MET A 383 19.94 5.91 25.22
C MET A 383 21.01 6.92 24.82
N SER A 384 22.02 7.16 25.67
CA SER A 384 23.07 8.14 25.38
C SER A 384 23.93 7.73 24.18
N LEU A 385 24.29 6.45 24.10
CA LEU A 385 25.04 5.89 22.99
C LEU A 385 24.27 6.02 21.68
N ASN A 386 23.02 5.58 21.65
CA ASN A 386 22.20 5.63 20.44
C ASN A 386 21.97 7.07 19.95
N LYS A 387 21.74 8.03 20.85
CA LYS A 387 21.64 9.45 20.46
C LYS A 387 22.91 9.95 19.77
N LYS A 388 24.09 9.65 20.32
CA LYS A 388 25.38 10.01 19.69
C LYS A 388 25.57 9.34 18.33
N ILE A 389 25.23 8.06 18.20
CA ILE A 389 25.30 7.35 16.91
C ILE A 389 24.40 8.02 15.86
N ILE A 390 23.18 8.42 16.23
CA ILE A 390 22.25 9.11 15.32
C ILE A 390 22.77 10.49 14.93
N GLU A 391 23.30 11.26 15.89
CA GLU A 391 23.93 12.56 15.62
C GLU A 391 25.09 12.42 14.62
N ASP A 392 26.00 11.47 14.85
CA ASP A 392 27.12 11.20 13.96
C ASP A 392 26.67 10.69 12.59
N ALA A 393 25.63 9.87 12.53
CA ALA A 393 25.06 9.38 11.28
C ALA A 393 24.51 10.53 10.42
N VAL A 394 23.91 11.54 11.04
CA VAL A 394 23.49 12.77 10.35
C VAL A 394 24.71 13.58 9.89
N GLN A 395 25.66 13.84 10.77
CA GLN A 395 26.87 14.61 10.45
C GLN A 395 27.68 14.00 9.29
N LYS A 396 27.75 12.66 9.24
CA LYS A 396 28.48 11.90 8.22
C LYS A 396 27.68 11.70 6.92
N GLY A 397 26.43 12.17 6.85
CA GLY A 397 25.54 12.09 5.69
C GLY A 397 24.96 10.70 5.43
N ILE A 398 24.87 9.85 6.46
CA ILE A 398 24.22 8.54 6.39
C ILE A 398 22.71 8.71 6.54
N LEU A 399 22.28 9.51 7.52
CA LEU A 399 20.90 9.95 7.73
C LEU A 399 20.73 11.40 7.26
N LYS A 400 19.54 11.72 6.74
CA LYS A 400 19.22 13.10 6.30
C LYS A 400 18.86 13.99 7.49
N THR A 401 18.09 13.46 8.43
CA THR A 401 17.61 14.14 9.62
C THR A 401 17.73 13.21 10.82
N PRO A 402 17.91 13.74 12.04
CA PRO A 402 17.95 12.92 13.24
C PRO A 402 16.65 12.13 13.39
N VAL A 403 16.77 10.90 13.89
CA VAL A 403 15.64 10.02 14.23
C VAL A 403 15.41 10.13 15.75
N PRO A 404 14.17 10.37 16.22
CA PRO A 404 13.86 10.34 17.64
C PRO A 404 14.28 9.02 18.29
N VAL A 405 14.90 9.10 19.47
CA VAL A 405 15.32 7.94 20.26
C VAL A 405 14.57 7.96 21.60
N LEU A 406 13.80 6.90 21.85
CA LEU A 406 13.02 6.70 23.06
C LEU A 406 13.46 5.42 23.78
N SER A 407 13.01 5.28 25.02
CA SER A 407 13.14 4.06 25.82
C SER A 407 11.77 3.62 26.33
N TYR A 408 11.65 2.32 26.57
CA TYR A 408 10.48 1.71 27.19
C TYR A 408 10.96 0.76 28.30
N GLN A 409 10.62 1.05 29.55
CA GLN A 409 11.16 0.37 30.73
C GLN A 409 10.18 -0.64 31.35
N GLY A 410 9.15 -1.03 30.60
CA GLY A 410 8.07 -1.90 31.08
C GLY A 410 6.98 -1.16 31.83
N GLY A 411 5.94 -1.91 32.20
CA GLY A 411 4.82 -1.43 32.97
C GLY A 411 3.69 -2.45 33.01
N ASP A 412 2.46 -1.98 33.11
CA ASP A 412 1.28 -2.80 32.84
C ASP A 412 0.95 -2.80 31.34
N ALA A 413 -0.03 -3.62 30.95
CA ALA A 413 -0.49 -3.70 29.57
C ALA A 413 -1.01 -2.34 29.04
N GLU A 414 -1.54 -1.49 29.92
CA GLU A 414 -2.00 -0.14 29.57
C GLU A 414 -0.82 0.77 29.18
N SER A 415 0.32 0.64 29.85
CA SER A 415 1.55 1.38 29.53
C SER A 415 2.06 1.06 28.12
N ALA A 416 2.07 -0.21 27.73
CA ALA A 416 2.44 -0.63 26.36
C ALA A 416 1.43 -0.11 25.33
N LEU A 417 0.13 -0.23 25.61
CA LEU A 417 -0.93 0.29 24.75
C LEU A 417 -0.78 1.80 24.52
N MET A 418 -0.61 2.56 25.59
CA MET A 418 -0.40 4.01 25.54
C MET A 418 0.85 4.36 24.75
N PHE A 419 1.96 3.67 24.98
CA PHE A 419 3.19 3.89 24.22
C PHE A 419 2.99 3.68 22.71
N LEU A 420 2.21 2.67 22.32
CA LEU A 420 1.98 2.34 20.91
C LEU A 420 0.93 3.21 20.22
N CYS A 421 -0.01 3.76 20.98
CA CYS A 421 -1.22 4.40 20.46
C CYS A 421 -1.37 5.87 20.85
N GLU A 422 -0.44 6.47 21.59
CA GLU A 422 -0.39 7.90 21.84
C GLU A 422 -0.30 8.64 20.49
N ASP A 423 -1.31 9.45 20.18
CA ASP A 423 -1.41 10.20 18.93
C ASP A 423 -1.23 11.69 19.25
N GLY A 424 0.03 12.11 19.46
CA GLY A 424 0.32 13.41 20.05
C GLY A 424 1.45 14.20 19.40
N THR A 425 2.48 13.55 18.85
CA THR A 425 3.66 14.23 18.28
C THR A 425 4.33 13.40 17.18
N LEU A 426 5.22 14.01 16.38
CA LEU A 426 6.09 13.27 15.44
C LEU A 426 7.07 12.32 16.16
N GLU A 427 7.41 12.62 17.41
CA GLU A 427 8.32 11.82 18.22
C GLU A 427 7.62 10.62 18.89
N ARG A 428 6.30 10.72 19.08
CA ARG A 428 5.42 9.67 19.60
C ARG A 428 4.13 9.64 18.79
N PRO A 429 4.18 9.11 17.56
CA PRO A 429 2.99 8.86 16.77
C PRO A 429 2.33 7.55 17.23
N ARG A 430 1.03 7.36 16.93
CA ARG A 430 0.48 6.01 16.91
C ARG A 430 1.27 5.17 15.92
N PHE A 431 1.89 4.08 16.35
CA PHE A 431 2.68 3.22 15.47
C PHE A 431 1.79 2.32 14.60
N ASN A 432 2.25 2.02 13.37
CA ASN A 432 1.60 1.05 12.48
C ASN A 432 2.44 -0.22 12.29
N HIS A 433 3.77 -0.12 12.47
CA HIS A 433 4.67 -1.25 12.31
C HIS A 433 5.81 -1.17 13.31
N LEU A 434 6.15 -2.28 13.96
CA LEU A 434 7.31 -2.42 14.84
C LEU A 434 8.33 -3.34 14.20
N ILE A 435 9.60 -2.96 14.20
CA ILE A 435 10.71 -3.77 13.69
C ILE A 435 11.70 -3.99 14.83
N ALA A 436 12.02 -5.24 15.12
CA ALA A 436 13.16 -5.62 15.95
C ALA A 436 14.27 -6.14 15.03
N ILE A 437 15.49 -5.64 15.20
CA ILE A 437 16.66 -6.09 14.46
C ILE A 437 17.83 -6.25 15.43
N GLU A 438 18.33 -7.47 15.57
CA GLU A 438 19.37 -7.81 16.57
C GLU A 438 19.02 -7.23 17.95
N ARG A 439 17.77 -7.44 18.35
CA ARG A 439 17.27 -7.05 19.66
C ARG A 439 17.12 -8.32 20.47
N ALA A 440 17.74 -8.40 21.66
CA ALA A 440 17.54 -9.54 22.55
C ALA A 440 16.06 -9.80 22.83
N GLY A 441 15.64 -11.06 22.66
CA GLY A 441 14.25 -11.49 22.84
C GLY A 441 14.07 -12.35 24.09
N MET A 442 12.89 -12.23 24.71
CA MET A 442 12.55 -12.97 25.92
C MET A 442 12.39 -14.47 25.62
N ALA A 443 13.11 -15.32 26.35
CA ALA A 443 12.97 -16.77 26.31
C ALA A 443 11.77 -17.24 27.15
N VAL A 444 11.44 -18.54 27.04
CA VAL A 444 10.22 -19.13 27.64
C VAL A 444 10.14 -19.02 29.18
N ASP A 445 11.28 -18.86 29.84
CA ASP A 445 11.38 -18.72 31.29
C ASP A 445 11.37 -17.24 31.75
N GLY A 446 11.15 -16.30 30.83
CA GLY A 446 11.13 -14.87 31.09
C GLY A 446 12.52 -14.24 31.26
N ASN A 447 13.59 -14.95 30.92
CA ASN A 447 14.96 -14.42 30.87
C ASN A 447 15.38 -14.07 29.43
N TYR A 448 16.55 -13.45 29.32
CA TYR A 448 17.17 -13.08 28.05
C TYR A 448 18.55 -13.72 27.99
N TYR A 449 18.90 -14.34 26.86
CA TYR A 449 20.15 -15.07 26.71
C TYR A 449 20.92 -14.64 25.48
N ASN A 450 22.24 -14.51 25.61
CA ASN A 450 23.11 -14.49 24.43
C ASN A 450 23.32 -15.90 23.87
N ALA A 451 23.94 -16.03 22.70
CA ALA A 451 24.21 -17.31 22.05
C ALA A 451 25.04 -18.31 22.90
N ARG A 452 25.78 -17.79 23.90
CA ARG A 452 26.57 -18.58 24.87
C ARG A 452 25.76 -19.04 26.10
N LYS A 453 24.42 -18.86 26.09
CA LYS A 453 23.50 -19.21 27.19
C LYS A 453 23.73 -18.39 28.46
N VAL A 454 24.39 -17.23 28.35
CA VAL A 454 24.55 -16.31 29.49
C VAL A 454 23.29 -15.47 29.63
N ASN A 455 22.74 -15.41 30.84
CA ASN A 455 21.57 -14.59 31.13
C ASN A 455 21.97 -13.10 31.18
N ILE A 456 21.35 -12.29 30.32
CA ILE A 456 21.59 -10.85 30.16
C ILE A 456 20.41 -9.98 30.58
N LYS A 457 19.41 -10.54 31.31
CA LYS A 457 18.19 -9.82 31.73
C LYS A 457 18.46 -8.50 32.45
N HIS A 458 19.54 -8.41 33.21
CA HIS A 458 19.93 -7.18 33.93
C HIS A 458 20.40 -6.03 33.02
N LEU A 459 20.58 -6.27 31.71
CA LEU A 459 21.03 -5.30 30.72
C LEU A 459 19.95 -4.93 29.68
N VAL A 460 18.80 -5.60 29.73
CA VAL A 460 17.77 -5.60 28.69
C VAL A 460 16.44 -5.14 29.31
N ASP A 461 15.94 -4.01 28.84
CA ASP A 461 14.59 -3.53 29.17
C ASP A 461 13.52 -4.37 28.44
N PRO A 462 12.32 -4.53 29.00
CA PRO A 462 11.29 -5.44 28.47
C PRO A 462 10.53 -4.88 27.26
N ILE A 463 11.25 -4.45 26.23
CA ILE A 463 10.70 -3.92 24.97
C ILE A 463 9.82 -4.95 24.25
N ASP A 464 10.03 -6.24 24.50
CA ASP A 464 9.18 -7.36 24.08
C ASP A 464 7.69 -7.17 24.44
N GLU A 465 7.39 -6.48 25.55
CA GLU A 465 6.00 -6.18 25.95
C GLU A 465 5.27 -5.33 24.90
N LEU A 466 5.98 -4.45 24.17
CA LEU A 466 5.41 -3.70 23.06
C LEU A 466 5.01 -4.63 21.90
N PHE A 467 5.81 -5.66 21.61
CA PHE A 467 5.48 -6.64 20.57
C PHE A 467 4.30 -7.51 20.99
N LEU A 468 4.23 -7.93 22.25
CA LEU A 468 3.07 -8.65 22.80
C LEU A 468 1.80 -7.80 22.73
N ALA A 469 1.86 -6.53 23.13
CA ALA A 469 0.73 -5.61 23.06
C ALA A 469 0.27 -5.37 21.61
N ALA A 470 1.20 -5.20 20.66
CA ALA A 470 0.89 -4.97 19.25
C ALA A 470 -0.04 -6.04 18.65
N HIS A 471 0.09 -7.32 19.03
CA HIS A 471 -0.79 -8.40 18.54
C HIS A 471 -2.26 -8.22 18.94
N THR A 472 -2.53 -7.45 20.00
CA THR A 472 -3.88 -7.17 20.50
C THR A 472 -4.48 -5.91 19.90
N ILE A 473 -3.68 -5.10 19.21
CA ILE A 473 -4.08 -3.79 18.69
C ILE A 473 -4.27 -3.90 17.17
N PRO A 474 -5.51 -3.74 16.65
CA PRO A 474 -5.76 -3.79 15.22
C PRO A 474 -4.92 -2.76 14.44
N GLY A 475 -4.35 -3.20 13.33
CA GLY A 475 -3.58 -2.33 12.43
C GLY A 475 -2.19 -1.96 12.94
N ILE A 476 -1.62 -2.73 13.88
CA ILE A 476 -0.18 -2.72 14.18
C ILE A 476 0.39 -4.07 13.76
N THR A 477 1.43 -4.08 12.91
CA THR A 477 2.16 -5.31 12.55
C THR A 477 3.58 -5.31 13.11
N THR A 478 4.16 -6.48 13.26
CA THR A 478 5.49 -6.68 13.87
C THR A 478 6.43 -7.45 12.93
N THR A 479 7.70 -7.07 12.90
CA THR A 479 8.75 -7.80 12.19
C THR A 479 9.95 -8.03 13.11
N GLY A 480 10.43 -9.27 13.20
CA GLY A 480 11.72 -9.61 13.78
C GLY A 480 12.74 -9.88 12.69
N ILE A 481 13.98 -9.42 12.90
CA ILE A 481 15.14 -9.68 12.06
C ILE A 481 16.24 -10.21 13.00
N GLY A 482 16.71 -11.43 12.73
CA GLY A 482 17.66 -12.13 13.59
C GLY A 482 18.50 -13.15 12.82
N ASP A 483 19.59 -13.58 13.44
CA ASP A 483 20.54 -14.55 12.88
C ASP A 483 20.88 -15.72 13.83
N GLY A 484 20.47 -15.65 15.11
CA GLY A 484 20.72 -16.64 16.16
C GLY A 484 19.46 -17.29 16.73
N GLY A 485 18.28 -16.73 16.51
CA GLY A 485 17.00 -17.23 17.03
C GLY A 485 16.66 -16.83 18.47
N ASN A 486 17.56 -16.10 19.15
CA ASN A 486 17.38 -15.52 20.48
C ASN A 486 16.99 -14.03 20.42
N GLU A 487 16.72 -13.51 19.23
CA GLU A 487 16.28 -12.15 18.97
C GLU A 487 14.75 -12.03 19.00
N LEU A 488 14.28 -10.84 19.37
CA LEU A 488 12.87 -10.48 19.44
C LEU A 488 12.20 -10.68 18.06
N GLY A 489 11.11 -11.45 18.08
CA GLY A 489 10.34 -11.82 16.89
C GLY A 489 10.71 -13.18 16.31
N MET A 490 11.84 -13.77 16.71
CA MET A 490 12.26 -15.12 16.28
C MET A 490 11.40 -16.24 16.90
N GLY A 491 10.52 -15.93 17.87
CA GLY A 491 9.58 -16.90 18.43
C GLY A 491 8.67 -17.59 17.40
N LYS A 492 8.48 -16.98 16.22
CA LYS A 492 7.76 -17.60 15.10
C LYS A 492 8.45 -18.86 14.56
N VAL A 493 9.78 -18.93 14.63
CA VAL A 493 10.61 -20.06 14.18
C VAL A 493 11.28 -20.80 15.34
N LYS A 494 10.77 -20.63 16.57
CA LYS A 494 11.31 -21.19 17.82
C LYS A 494 11.64 -22.69 17.74
N GLU A 495 10.77 -23.47 17.10
CA GLU A 495 10.99 -24.92 16.97
C GLU A 495 12.16 -25.27 16.04
N ALA A 496 12.42 -24.45 15.02
CA ALA A 496 13.62 -24.60 14.19
C ALA A 496 14.86 -24.19 14.97
N VAL A 497 14.79 -23.10 15.74
CA VAL A 497 15.89 -22.64 16.62
C VAL A 497 16.30 -23.74 17.59
N ARG A 498 15.33 -24.35 18.29
CA ARG A 498 15.57 -25.46 19.23
C ARG A 498 16.29 -26.66 18.62
N ARG A 499 16.04 -26.95 17.34
CA ARG A 499 16.57 -28.13 16.65
C ARG A 499 17.92 -27.89 15.98
N HIS A 500 18.13 -26.69 15.47
CA HIS A 500 19.21 -26.41 14.53
C HIS A 500 20.25 -25.42 15.05
N ILE A 501 19.90 -24.60 16.05
CA ILE A 501 20.82 -23.65 16.64
C ILE A 501 21.41 -24.21 17.94
N LYS A 502 22.73 -24.01 18.10
CA LYS A 502 23.44 -24.40 19.32
C LYS A 502 22.84 -23.69 20.55
N ASN A 503 22.57 -24.45 21.61
CA ASN A 503 21.87 -23.99 22.82
C ASN A 503 20.41 -23.52 22.59
N GLY A 504 19.82 -23.80 21.42
CA GLY A 504 18.47 -23.36 21.06
C GLY A 504 17.37 -23.85 22.00
N ASP A 505 17.60 -24.92 22.75
CA ASP A 505 16.70 -25.41 23.81
C ASP A 505 16.47 -24.38 24.92
N VAL A 506 17.46 -23.51 25.16
CA VAL A 506 17.40 -22.46 26.20
C VAL A 506 17.26 -21.07 25.61
N ILE A 507 18.06 -20.74 24.59
CA ILE A 507 18.17 -19.35 24.13
C ILE A 507 17.02 -18.91 23.24
N ALA A 508 16.23 -19.85 22.69
CA ALA A 508 15.21 -19.51 21.70
C ALA A 508 14.19 -18.52 22.27
N CYS A 509 14.05 -17.41 21.55
CA CYS A 509 13.05 -16.39 21.83
C CYS A 509 11.65 -17.01 21.82
N ASP A 510 10.79 -16.60 22.75
CA ASP A 510 9.39 -17.02 22.85
C ASP A 510 8.44 -16.01 22.19
N VAL A 511 8.88 -14.77 22.04
CA VAL A 511 8.07 -13.68 21.48
C VAL A 511 8.12 -13.75 19.96
N LYS A 512 6.97 -14.08 19.36
CA LYS A 512 6.79 -14.11 17.91
C LYS A 512 6.54 -12.72 17.35
N ALA A 513 6.92 -12.52 16.09
CA ALA A 513 6.46 -11.41 15.27
C ALA A 513 5.51 -11.92 14.17
N ASP A 514 4.75 -11.03 13.55
CA ASP A 514 3.93 -11.35 12.37
C ASP A 514 4.81 -11.80 11.20
N PHE A 515 5.97 -11.15 11.06
CA PHE A 515 7.01 -11.50 10.09
C PHE A 515 8.37 -11.74 10.76
N THR A 516 9.11 -12.74 10.29
CA THR A 516 10.42 -13.12 10.84
C THR A 516 11.42 -13.30 9.70
N ILE A 517 12.33 -12.34 9.56
CA ILE A 517 13.39 -12.35 8.54
C ILE A 517 14.64 -12.95 9.17
N ALA A 518 14.94 -14.20 8.84
CA ALA A 518 16.22 -14.82 9.20
C ALA A 518 17.29 -14.41 8.18
N ALA A 519 18.40 -13.87 8.66
CA ALA A 519 19.55 -13.47 7.84
C ALA A 519 20.83 -14.05 8.44
N GLY A 520 21.85 -14.28 7.63
CA GLY A 520 23.14 -14.76 8.13
C GLY A 520 23.95 -13.72 8.90
N VAL A 521 23.52 -12.46 8.89
CA VAL A 521 23.91 -11.33 9.76
C VAL A 521 22.68 -10.41 9.80
N SER A 522 22.23 -9.96 10.96
CA SER A 522 21.00 -9.16 11.09
C SER A 522 21.05 -7.85 10.30
N ASN A 523 22.20 -7.19 10.27
CA ASN A 523 22.46 -6.00 9.44
C ASN A 523 22.10 -6.23 7.97
N TRP A 524 22.38 -7.40 7.41
CA TRP A 524 22.03 -7.73 6.03
C TRP A 524 20.52 -7.79 5.82
N GLY A 525 19.78 -8.31 6.80
CA GLY A 525 18.32 -8.25 6.82
C GLY A 525 17.81 -6.81 6.77
N GLY A 526 18.38 -5.91 7.56
CA GLY A 526 18.06 -4.48 7.51
C GLY A 526 18.37 -3.83 6.15
N TYR A 527 19.50 -4.16 5.53
CA TYR A 527 19.83 -3.68 4.17
C TYR A 527 18.84 -4.20 3.13
N ALA A 528 18.46 -5.47 3.21
CA ALA A 528 17.50 -6.07 2.29
C ALA A 528 16.10 -5.45 2.44
N VAL A 529 15.67 -5.08 3.66
CA VAL A 529 14.44 -4.30 3.87
C VAL A 529 14.53 -2.95 3.15
N ALA A 530 15.63 -2.21 3.30
CA ALA A 530 15.81 -0.94 2.60
C ALA A 530 15.76 -1.10 1.06
N CYS A 531 16.43 -2.13 0.54
CA CYS A 531 16.41 -2.48 -0.88
C CYS A 531 15.01 -2.89 -1.38
N ALA A 532 14.30 -3.73 -0.64
CA ALA A 532 12.96 -4.18 -0.99
C ALA A 532 11.94 -3.02 -0.99
N LEU A 533 12.02 -2.10 -0.02
CA LEU A 533 11.21 -0.89 0.00
C LEU A 533 11.48 0.01 -1.22
N TYR A 534 12.73 0.13 -1.68
CA TYR A 534 13.06 0.83 -2.92
C TYR A 534 12.43 0.14 -4.15
N ILE A 535 12.53 -1.19 -4.26
CA ILE A 535 11.92 -1.98 -5.35
C ILE A 535 10.40 -1.76 -5.38
N LEU A 536 9.73 -1.83 -4.22
CA LEU A 536 8.29 -1.62 -4.11
C LEU A 536 7.88 -0.20 -4.51
N ASN A 537 8.62 0.83 -4.09
CA ASN A 537 8.29 2.22 -4.43
C ASN A 537 8.59 2.57 -5.90
N THR A 538 9.43 1.80 -6.58
CA THR A 538 9.67 1.92 -8.03
C THR A 538 8.79 0.99 -8.88
N CYS A 539 8.00 0.12 -8.25
CA CYS A 539 7.00 -0.73 -8.90
C CYS A 539 5.70 0.07 -9.17
N GLU A 540 5.37 0.33 -10.43
CA GLU A 540 4.17 1.10 -10.81
C GLU A 540 2.85 0.48 -10.30
N ILE A 541 2.76 -0.87 -10.30
CA ILE A 541 1.58 -1.59 -9.81
C ILE A 541 1.38 -1.31 -8.32
N HIS A 542 2.47 -1.41 -7.54
CA HIS A 542 2.43 -1.17 -6.11
C HIS A 542 2.20 0.30 -5.77
N ASP A 543 2.89 1.23 -6.46
CA ASP A 543 2.68 2.67 -6.27
C ASP A 543 1.23 3.09 -6.53
N ARG A 544 0.63 2.59 -7.61
CA ARG A 544 -0.79 2.85 -7.91
C ARG A 544 -1.69 2.29 -6.81
N TYR A 545 -1.40 1.10 -6.30
CA TYR A 545 -2.18 0.47 -5.24
C TYR A 545 -2.09 1.24 -3.92
N LEU A 546 -0.89 1.64 -3.49
CA LEU A 546 -0.67 2.44 -2.27
C LEU A 546 -1.42 3.77 -2.32
N ARG A 547 -1.34 4.46 -3.46
CA ARG A 547 -2.05 5.73 -3.67
C ARG A 547 -3.54 5.58 -3.95
N LYS A 548 -4.09 4.36 -3.92
CA LYS A 548 -5.51 4.09 -4.23
C LYS A 548 -5.94 4.64 -5.59
N ALA A 549 -5.01 4.63 -6.56
CA ALA A 549 -5.17 5.17 -7.91
C ALA A 549 -5.55 6.67 -7.99
N VAL A 550 -5.31 7.45 -6.92
CA VAL A 550 -5.45 8.90 -6.90
C VAL A 550 -4.07 9.58 -6.79
N GLY A 551 -3.97 10.81 -7.29
CA GLY A 551 -2.69 11.53 -7.36
C GLY A 551 -1.73 11.05 -8.44
N LEU A 552 -0.62 11.77 -8.55
CA LEU A 552 0.42 11.54 -9.55
C LEU A 552 1.37 10.41 -9.11
N PRO A 553 1.94 9.65 -10.06
CA PRO A 553 2.99 8.67 -9.76
C PRO A 553 4.18 9.30 -9.03
N ARG A 554 4.74 8.59 -8.05
CA ARG A 554 5.83 9.11 -7.19
C ARG A 554 7.24 8.90 -7.75
N LEU A 555 7.37 8.40 -8.98
CA LEU A 555 8.67 8.10 -9.62
C LEU A 555 9.62 9.29 -9.72
N SER A 556 9.12 10.53 -9.65
CA SER A 556 9.98 11.73 -9.55
C SER A 556 10.88 11.72 -8.30
N LYS A 557 10.51 11.00 -7.24
CA LYS A 557 11.31 10.85 -6.01
C LYS A 557 12.35 9.72 -6.08
N LYS A 558 12.44 8.98 -7.20
CA LYS A 558 13.35 7.82 -7.35
C LYS A 558 14.80 8.13 -6.99
N ALA A 559 15.31 9.31 -7.36
CA ALA A 559 16.67 9.70 -7.04
C ALA A 559 16.90 9.88 -5.52
N ALA A 560 15.92 10.44 -4.81
CA ALA A 560 15.97 10.58 -3.36
C ALA A 560 15.97 9.22 -2.66
N TRP A 561 15.11 8.29 -3.09
CA TRP A 561 15.09 6.92 -2.56
C TRP A 561 16.39 6.17 -2.85
N ALA A 562 16.93 6.31 -4.07
CA ALA A 562 18.20 5.67 -4.43
C ALA A 562 19.36 6.19 -3.57
N SER A 563 19.36 7.48 -3.24
CA SER A 563 20.35 8.07 -2.33
C SER A 563 20.26 7.56 -0.91
N ALA A 564 19.11 6.99 -0.49
CA ALA A 564 18.88 6.45 0.84
C ALA A 564 19.29 4.97 0.97
N LEU A 565 19.53 4.26 -0.13
CA LEU A 565 19.99 2.87 -0.12
C LEU A 565 21.30 2.70 0.69
N PRO A 566 21.53 1.50 1.25
CA PRO A 566 22.82 1.16 1.86
C PRO A 566 23.94 1.27 0.83
N SER A 567 25.15 1.57 1.27
CA SER A 567 26.34 1.59 0.41
C SER A 567 27.58 1.28 1.22
N ILE A 568 28.63 0.77 0.57
CA ILE A 568 29.91 0.48 1.23
C ILE A 568 30.42 1.71 1.98
N ILE A 569 30.34 2.90 1.38
CA ILE A 569 30.84 4.15 1.98
C ILE A 569 30.04 4.51 3.24
N LYS A 570 28.71 4.38 3.21
CA LYS A 570 27.86 4.66 4.38
C LYS A 570 28.13 3.67 5.50
N GLU A 571 28.24 2.40 5.15
CA GLU A 571 28.49 1.33 6.11
C GLU A 571 29.87 1.48 6.75
N GLU A 572 30.90 1.75 5.95
CA GLU A 572 32.26 1.99 6.46
C GLU A 572 32.29 3.16 7.44
N LYS A 573 31.61 4.27 7.12
CA LYS A 573 31.48 5.42 8.02
C LYS A 573 30.77 5.06 9.31
N LEU A 574 29.71 4.26 9.23
CA LEU A 574 28.90 3.88 10.38
C LEU A 574 29.63 2.90 11.29
N LEU A 575 30.26 1.87 10.75
CA LEU A 575 31.06 0.93 11.53
C LEU A 575 32.23 1.63 12.23
N LYS A 576 32.88 2.59 11.56
CA LYS A 576 33.88 3.46 12.20
C LYS A 576 33.29 4.29 13.34
N THR A 577 32.06 4.81 13.21
CA THR A 577 31.34 5.47 14.31
C THR A 577 31.14 4.52 15.49
N LEU A 578 30.66 3.31 15.24
CA LEU A 578 30.43 2.30 16.28
C LEU A 578 31.73 1.97 17.04
N ILE A 579 32.82 1.73 16.31
CA ILE A 579 34.16 1.50 16.89
C ILE A 579 34.62 2.70 17.72
N GLN A 580 34.43 3.94 17.22
CA GLN A 580 34.77 5.16 17.94
C GLN A 580 34.03 5.29 19.28
N HIS A 581 32.78 4.83 19.35
CA HIS A 581 31.99 4.79 20.59
C HIS A 581 32.18 3.50 21.39
N GLY A 582 33.12 2.64 21.01
CA GLY A 582 33.47 1.43 21.77
C GLY A 582 32.55 0.23 21.54
N VAL A 583 31.65 0.28 20.56
CA VAL A 583 30.78 -0.85 20.18
C VAL A 583 31.60 -1.91 19.44
N ARG A 584 31.47 -3.18 19.84
CA ARG A 584 32.37 -4.29 19.46
C ARG A 584 31.69 -5.34 18.60
N SER A 585 32.47 -6.19 17.96
CA SER A 585 31.94 -7.41 17.33
C SER A 585 31.38 -8.36 18.38
N GLY A 586 30.16 -8.85 18.19
CA GLY A 586 29.47 -9.78 19.10
C GLY A 586 30.23 -11.08 19.37
N LEU A 587 30.89 -11.60 18.33
CA LEU A 587 31.62 -12.86 18.41
C LEU A 587 33.02 -12.70 19.05
N THR A 588 33.82 -11.75 18.55
CA THR A 588 35.27 -11.64 18.87
C THR A 588 35.58 -10.64 19.98
N ALA A 589 34.63 -9.77 20.35
CA ALA A 589 34.83 -8.60 21.21
C ALA A 589 35.85 -7.57 20.66
N SER A 590 36.21 -7.66 19.38
CA SER A 590 37.19 -6.77 18.75
C SER A 590 36.60 -5.38 18.47
N LEU A 591 37.49 -4.38 18.39
CA LEU A 591 37.23 -3.05 17.87
C LEU A 591 37.81 -2.91 16.44
N GLU A 592 37.57 -3.91 15.61
CA GLU A 592 38.05 -3.94 14.23
C GLU A 592 36.91 -3.74 13.23
N MET A 593 37.27 -3.55 11.96
CA MET A 593 36.32 -3.40 10.85
C MET A 593 35.72 -4.78 10.50
N GLU A 594 34.92 -5.34 11.41
CA GLU A 594 34.20 -6.60 11.27
C GLU A 594 32.88 -6.57 12.05
N VAL A 595 31.95 -7.46 11.69
CA VAL A 595 30.70 -7.72 12.42
C VAL A 595 30.60 -9.24 12.56
N ASP A 596 30.26 -9.75 13.74
CA ASP A 596 30.19 -11.20 13.98
C ASP A 596 31.43 -12.03 13.60
N GLY A 597 32.62 -11.45 13.75
CA GLY A 597 33.89 -12.08 13.33
C GLY A 597 34.06 -12.21 11.82
N LEU A 598 33.19 -11.55 11.04
CA LEU A 598 33.25 -11.49 9.59
C LEU A 598 33.83 -10.14 9.14
N PRO A 599 34.95 -10.14 8.40
CA PRO A 599 35.62 -8.90 7.99
C PRO A 599 34.78 -8.04 7.03
N PHE A 600 34.81 -6.73 7.24
CA PHE A 600 33.99 -5.76 6.50
C PHE A 600 34.32 -5.74 5.00
N TYR A 601 35.59 -5.57 4.64
CA TYR A 601 36.00 -5.22 3.28
C TYR A 601 35.87 -6.35 2.24
N ASN A 602 35.70 -7.60 2.66
CA ASN A 602 35.60 -8.78 1.80
C ASN A 602 34.28 -9.56 1.96
N ILE A 603 33.55 -9.39 3.08
CA ILE A 603 32.28 -10.09 3.31
C ILE A 603 31.11 -9.11 3.28
N HIS A 604 31.06 -8.15 4.20
CA HIS A 604 29.92 -7.23 4.32
C HIS A 604 29.82 -6.27 3.12
N SER A 605 30.94 -5.73 2.64
CA SER A 605 30.99 -4.87 1.45
C SER A 605 30.45 -5.60 0.20
N VAL A 606 30.86 -6.86 0.01
CA VAL A 606 30.43 -7.71 -1.11
C VAL A 606 28.95 -8.04 -1.01
N MET A 607 28.43 -8.28 0.21
CA MET A 607 26.99 -8.47 0.41
C MET A 607 26.21 -7.20 0.01
N ILE A 608 26.65 -6.02 0.42
CA ILE A 608 26.01 -4.74 0.05
C ILE A 608 26.01 -4.57 -1.48
N GLU A 609 27.12 -4.86 -2.16
CA GLU A 609 27.20 -4.81 -3.62
C GLU A 609 26.20 -5.76 -4.30
N LYS A 610 26.11 -7.01 -3.82
CA LYS A 610 25.16 -7.99 -4.35
C LYS A 610 23.71 -7.54 -4.18
N LEU A 611 23.35 -7.03 -3.00
CA LEU A 611 22.01 -6.51 -2.73
C LEU A 611 21.69 -5.31 -3.65
N LEU A 612 22.62 -4.37 -3.80
CA LEU A 612 22.46 -3.22 -4.70
C LEU A 612 22.34 -3.63 -6.16
N ALA A 613 23.15 -4.59 -6.62
CA ALA A 613 23.09 -5.12 -7.98
C ALA A 613 21.70 -5.70 -8.28
N LYS A 614 21.12 -6.49 -7.36
CA LYS A 614 19.76 -7.03 -7.50
C LYS A 614 18.65 -5.97 -7.40
N THR A 615 18.92 -4.88 -6.70
CA THR A 615 17.96 -3.79 -6.47
C THR A 615 17.84 -2.85 -7.67
N LEU A 616 18.99 -2.52 -8.30
CA LEU A 616 19.09 -1.46 -9.31
C LEU A 616 19.06 -1.97 -10.76
N GLN A 617 19.43 -3.23 -11.01
CA GLN A 617 19.08 -3.95 -12.24
C GLN A 617 17.60 -4.27 -12.21
#